data_AF-A0A2I3TK99-F1
#
_entry.id   AF-A0A2I3TK99-F1
#
_cell.length_a   1.000
_cell.length_b   1.000
_cell.length_c   1.000
_cell.angle_alpha   90.00
_cell.angle_beta   90.00
_cell.angle_gamma   90.00
#
_symmetry.space_group_name_H-M   'P 1'
#
loop_
_entity.id
_entity.type
_entity.pdbx_description
1 polymer ?
#
loop_
_entity_poly.entity_id
_entity_poly.type
_entity_poly.pdbx_seq_one_letter_code
_entity_poly.pdbx_strand_id
1 'polypeptide(L)'
;FLYSALFGTELGGLITVLCFFFNHGEATRVMWTPPLRESFSYPFLVLQMYVLTLILRTSSNDRRPFIALCLSNVAFMLPWQFAQFILFTQIASLFPMYVVGYIEPSKFQKIIYMIMVTFLIYIITLSFILMFGNSMYLSYYYSSSLLMRWAIILKRNEIQKLGVSKLNCWLIQGSAWWCGTIILKFLTSKILGVSDHVSTF
;
A
#
# COMPACT_ATOMS: atom_id res chain seq x y z
N PHE A 1 7.91 -17.50 11.31
CA PHE A 1 9.35 -17.58 10.92
C PHE A 1 9.88 -16.25 10.39
N LEU A 2 9.38 -15.73 9.26
CA LEU A 2 9.80 -14.41 8.71
C LEU A 2 9.56 -13.24 9.67
N TYR A 3 8.41 -13.20 10.36
CA TYR A 3 8.12 -12.17 11.38
C TYR A 3 9.05 -12.23 12.60
N SER A 4 9.53 -13.42 12.98
CA SER A 4 10.53 -13.58 14.05
C SER A 4 11.88 -12.98 13.65
N ALA A 5 12.28 -13.15 12.39
CA ALA A 5 13.46 -12.50 11.83
C ALA A 5 13.28 -10.98 11.68
N LEU A 6 12.04 -10.52 11.50
CA LEU A 6 11.66 -9.12 11.31
C LEU A 6 11.74 -8.32 12.64
N PHE A 7 11.27 -8.91 13.74
CA PHE A 7 11.34 -8.31 15.08
C PHE A 7 12.66 -8.57 15.80
N GLY A 8 13.53 -9.45 15.27
CA GLY A 8 14.86 -9.74 15.82
C GLY A 8 14.86 -10.27 17.27
N THR A 9 13.72 -10.76 17.75
CA THR A 9 13.49 -11.15 19.15
C THR A 9 12.62 -12.40 19.21
N GLU A 10 12.79 -13.20 20.26
CA GLU A 10 11.98 -14.39 20.54
C GLU A 10 10.49 -14.04 20.70
N LEU A 11 10.19 -12.83 21.19
CA LEU A 11 8.85 -12.27 21.29
C LEU A 11 8.14 -12.16 19.93
N GLY A 12 8.85 -11.80 18.86
CA GLY A 12 8.28 -11.77 17.52
C GLY A 12 7.87 -13.15 17.01
N GLY A 13 8.62 -14.18 17.38
CA GLY A 13 8.25 -15.58 17.15
C GLY A 13 7.01 -15.97 17.94
N LEU A 14 6.97 -15.66 19.24
CA LEU A 14 5.83 -15.94 20.13
C LEU A 14 4.54 -15.29 19.63
N ILE A 15 4.58 -14.00 19.28
CA ILE A 15 3.43 -13.27 18.73
C ILE A 15 2.96 -13.91 17.42
N THR A 16 3.88 -14.32 16.55
CA THR A 16 3.52 -15.01 15.29
C THR A 16 2.76 -16.31 15.56
N VAL A 17 3.22 -17.10 16.54
CA VAL A 17 2.58 -18.36 16.92
C VAL A 17 1.20 -18.11 17.53
N LEU A 18 1.06 -17.11 18.41
CA LEU A 18 -0.22 -16.72 19.00
C LEU A 18 -1.22 -16.24 17.94
N CYS A 19 -0.79 -15.40 17.00
CA CYS A 19 -1.63 -14.94 15.89
C CYS A 19 -2.05 -16.08 14.96
N PHE A 20 -1.19 -17.09 14.75
CA PHE A 20 -1.53 -18.29 13.98
C PHE A 20 -2.60 -19.11 14.69
N PHE A 21 -2.45 -19.37 15.99
CA PHE A 21 -3.47 -20.12 16.75
C PHE A 21 -4.80 -19.37 16.83
N PHE A 22 -4.77 -18.05 17.01
CA PHE A 22 -5.98 -17.22 16.98
C PHE A 22 -6.69 -17.29 15.61
N ASN A 23 -5.94 -17.28 14.51
CA ASN A 23 -6.48 -17.37 13.15
C ASN A 23 -6.55 -18.81 12.60
N HIS A 24 -6.37 -19.82 13.44
CA HIS A 24 -6.19 -21.21 12.98
C HIS A 24 -7.40 -21.73 12.19
N GLY A 25 -8.62 -21.30 12.55
CA GLY A 25 -9.84 -21.64 11.83
C GLY A 25 -9.83 -21.17 10.37
N GLU A 26 -9.37 -19.93 10.13
CA GLU A 26 -9.23 -19.39 8.78
C GLU A 26 -8.01 -19.99 8.05
N ALA A 27 -6.92 -20.24 8.78
CA ALA A 27 -5.72 -20.87 8.22
C ALA A 27 -5.97 -22.32 7.75
N THR A 28 -6.83 -23.07 8.44
CA THR A 28 -7.21 -24.43 8.05
C THR A 28 -8.25 -24.46 6.93
N ARG A 29 -9.12 -23.44 6.80
CA ARG A 29 -9.95 -23.29 5.60
C ARG A 29 -9.10 -23.14 4.33
N VAL A 30 -7.95 -22.45 4.40
CA VAL A 30 -7.01 -22.32 3.28
C VAL A 30 -6.35 -23.66 2.92
N MET A 31 -6.13 -24.56 3.89
CA MET A 31 -5.55 -25.89 3.64
C MET A 31 -6.52 -26.86 2.96
N TRP A 32 -7.83 -26.74 3.23
CA TRP A 32 -8.85 -27.69 2.78
C TRP A 32 -9.78 -27.17 1.67
N THR A 33 -9.69 -25.90 1.30
CA THR A 33 -10.42 -25.36 0.14
C THR A 33 -9.53 -25.38 -1.12
N PRO A 34 -10.11 -25.50 -2.33
CA PRO A 34 -9.36 -25.37 -3.57
C PRO A 34 -8.50 -24.09 -3.53
N PRO A 35 -7.27 -24.08 -4.08
CA PRO A 35 -6.37 -22.95 -3.94
C PRO A 35 -7.00 -21.68 -4.55
N LEU A 36 -7.46 -20.78 -3.67
CA LEU A 36 -7.97 -19.48 -4.09
C LEU A 36 -6.83 -18.59 -4.59
N ARG A 37 -7.16 -17.67 -5.48
CA ARG A 37 -6.23 -16.67 -6.04
C ARG A 37 -5.46 -15.89 -4.95
N GLU A 38 -6.08 -15.65 -3.79
CA GLU A 38 -5.43 -14.98 -2.67
C GLU A 38 -4.27 -15.79 -2.08
N SER A 39 -4.39 -17.12 -2.08
CA SER A 39 -3.36 -18.03 -1.56
C SER A 39 -2.09 -17.99 -2.42
N PHE A 40 -2.23 -17.77 -3.73
CA PHE A 40 -1.10 -17.56 -4.64
C PHE A 40 -0.42 -16.20 -4.44
N SER A 41 -1.19 -15.16 -4.10
CA SER A 41 -0.68 -13.82 -3.83
C SER A 41 0.05 -13.72 -2.47
N TYR A 42 -0.38 -14.49 -1.46
CA TYR A 42 0.09 -14.33 -0.08
C TYR A 42 1.62 -14.40 0.13
N PRO A 43 2.38 -15.33 -0.48
CA PRO A 43 3.84 -15.36 -0.34
C PRO A 43 4.51 -14.08 -0.82
N PHE A 44 4.01 -13.48 -1.90
CA PHE A 44 4.52 -12.22 -2.44
C PHE A 44 4.20 -11.03 -1.54
N LEU A 45 3.06 -11.04 -0.85
CA LEU A 45 2.72 -10.06 0.18
C LEU A 45 3.73 -10.09 1.34
N VAL A 46 4.05 -11.29 1.84
CA VAL A 46 5.01 -11.44 2.95
C VAL A 46 6.42 -11.00 2.52
N LEU A 47 6.85 -11.39 1.31
CA LEU A 47 8.12 -10.95 0.75
C LEU A 47 8.17 -9.42 0.59
N GLN A 48 7.10 -8.83 0.07
CA GLN A 48 6.97 -7.39 -0.13
C GLN A 48 7.06 -6.63 1.19
N MET A 49 6.37 -7.09 2.24
CA MET A 49 6.45 -6.48 3.58
C MET A 49 7.85 -6.58 4.17
N TYR A 50 8.50 -7.74 4.02
CA TYR A 50 9.88 -7.92 4.47
C TYR A 50 10.85 -6.96 3.77
N VAL A 51 10.77 -6.86 2.44
CA VAL A 51 11.61 -5.94 1.66
C VAL A 51 11.34 -4.48 2.02
N LEU A 52 10.08 -4.10 2.22
CA LEU A 52 9.71 -2.76 2.66
C LEU A 52 10.33 -2.42 4.02
N THR A 53 10.27 -3.36 4.98
CA THR A 53 10.94 -3.18 6.28
C THR A 53 12.45 -3.07 6.12
N LEU A 54 13.07 -3.86 5.24
CA LEU A 54 14.51 -3.74 4.95
C LEU A 54 14.87 -2.35 4.42
N ILE A 55 14.06 -1.79 3.52
CA ILE A 55 14.25 -0.42 2.99
C ILE A 55 14.15 0.62 4.11
N LEU A 56 13.18 0.46 5.03
CA LEU A 56 12.98 1.39 6.14
C LEU A 56 14.13 1.32 7.16
N ARG A 57 14.65 0.11 7.45
CA ARG A 57 15.72 -0.11 8.42
C ARG A 57 17.11 0.25 7.88
N THR A 58 17.31 0.10 6.58
CA THR A 58 18.62 0.30 5.94
C THR A 58 18.85 1.78 5.62
N SER A 59 20.08 2.24 5.84
CA SER A 59 20.52 3.59 5.45
C SER A 59 21.26 3.63 4.11
N SER A 60 21.61 2.47 3.54
CA SER A 60 22.25 2.40 2.22
C SER A 60 21.26 2.80 1.12
N ASN A 61 21.80 3.43 0.07
CA ASN A 61 21.04 3.86 -1.10
C ASN A 61 20.95 2.75 -2.17
N ASP A 62 20.92 1.49 -1.73
CA ASP A 62 20.96 0.35 -2.63
C ASP A 62 19.66 0.25 -3.45
N ARG A 63 19.79 0.07 -4.76
CA ARG A 63 18.64 -0.06 -5.68
C ARG A 63 17.98 -1.43 -5.62
N ARG A 64 18.72 -2.46 -5.21
CA ARG A 64 18.28 -3.87 -5.17
C ARG A 64 16.98 -4.07 -4.39
N PRO A 65 16.83 -3.58 -3.13
CA PRO A 65 15.58 -3.76 -2.39
C PRO A 65 14.40 -3.03 -3.04
N PHE A 66 14.61 -1.88 -3.70
CA PHE A 66 13.53 -1.22 -4.43
C PHE A 66 13.06 -1.99 -5.66
N ILE A 67 13.98 -2.65 -6.38
CA ILE A 67 13.64 -3.55 -7.49
C ILE A 67 12.85 -4.76 -6.96
N ALA A 68 13.31 -5.37 -5.86
CA ALA A 68 12.60 -6.46 -5.21
C ALA A 68 11.20 -6.05 -4.72
N LEU A 69 11.04 -4.83 -4.22
CA LEU A 69 9.75 -4.26 -3.82
C LEU A 69 8.80 -4.14 -5.04
N CYS A 70 9.31 -3.70 -6.19
CA CYS A 70 8.53 -3.60 -7.42
C CYS A 70 8.07 -4.98 -7.91
N LEU A 71 9.01 -5.93 -8.05
CA LEU A 71 8.72 -7.29 -8.52
C LEU A 71 7.73 -8.02 -7.62
N SER A 72 7.94 -7.96 -6.30
CA SER A 72 7.03 -8.59 -5.33
C SER A 72 5.64 -7.94 -5.33
N ASN A 73 5.53 -6.62 -5.48
CA ASN A 73 4.23 -5.94 -5.59
C ASN A 73 3.48 -6.32 -6.88
N VAL A 74 4.16 -6.42 -8.03
CA VAL A 74 3.52 -6.89 -9.28
C VAL A 74 3.02 -8.33 -9.10
N ALA A 75 3.88 -9.23 -8.63
CA ALA A 75 3.53 -10.62 -8.39
C ALA A 75 2.41 -10.80 -7.36
N PHE A 76 2.32 -9.90 -6.38
CA PHE A 76 1.22 -9.87 -5.41
C PHE A 76 -0.12 -9.48 -6.05
N MET A 77 -0.13 -8.41 -6.86
CA MET A 77 -1.36 -7.88 -7.44
C MET A 77 -1.89 -8.70 -8.63
N LEU A 78 -1.02 -9.39 -9.38
CA LEU A 78 -1.40 -10.13 -10.59
C LEU A 78 -2.46 -11.22 -10.36
N PRO A 79 -2.34 -12.12 -9.37
CA PRO A 79 -3.33 -13.17 -9.16
C PRO A 79 -4.62 -12.63 -8.53
N TRP A 80 -4.53 -11.55 -7.75
CA TRP A 80 -5.60 -11.10 -6.86
C TRP A 80 -6.04 -9.65 -7.11
N GLN A 81 -7.20 -9.50 -7.76
CA GLN A 81 -7.78 -8.19 -8.08
C GLN A 81 -8.03 -7.26 -6.87
N PHE A 82 -8.31 -7.82 -5.68
CA PHE A 82 -8.58 -7.03 -4.48
C PHE A 82 -7.31 -6.75 -3.64
N ALA A 83 -6.13 -7.19 -4.11
CA ALA A 83 -4.84 -6.91 -3.47
C ALA A 83 -4.60 -5.41 -3.21
N GLN A 84 -5.20 -4.55 -4.04
CA GLN A 84 -5.15 -3.09 -3.89
C GLN A 84 -5.67 -2.60 -2.53
N PHE A 85 -6.64 -3.30 -1.93
CA PHE A 85 -7.14 -2.95 -0.60
C PHE A 85 -6.06 -3.16 0.48
N ILE A 86 -5.33 -4.28 0.40
CA ILE A 86 -4.25 -4.57 1.34
C ILE A 86 -3.13 -3.53 1.19
N LEU A 87 -2.71 -3.23 -0.03
CA LEU A 87 -1.69 -2.20 -0.26
C LEU A 87 -2.16 -0.80 0.16
N PHE A 88 -3.45 -0.50 0.00
CA PHE A 88 -4.02 0.75 0.51
C PHE A 88 -3.83 0.85 2.03
N THR A 89 -4.18 -0.20 2.79
CA THR A 89 -4.01 -0.21 4.25
C THR A 89 -2.54 -0.12 4.67
N GLN A 90 -1.63 -0.80 3.96
CA GLN A 90 -0.20 -0.72 4.24
C GLN A 90 0.32 0.71 4.11
N ILE A 91 0.04 1.38 2.99
CA ILE A 91 0.56 2.74 2.78
C ILE A 91 -0.21 3.76 3.63
N ALA A 92 -1.48 3.48 3.98
CA ALA A 92 -2.22 4.25 4.98
C ALA A 92 -1.53 4.17 6.35
N SER A 93 -0.98 3.03 6.74
CA SER A 93 -0.22 2.89 7.99
C SER A 93 1.15 3.59 7.96
N LEU A 94 1.82 3.61 6.80
CA LEU A 94 3.10 4.31 6.62
C LEU A 94 2.95 5.85 6.65
N PHE A 95 1.79 6.36 6.26
CA PHE A 95 1.60 7.80 6.13
C PHE A 95 1.70 8.55 7.48
N PRO A 96 1.05 8.12 8.58
CA PRO A 96 1.28 8.70 9.91
C PRO A 96 2.75 8.65 10.35
N MET A 97 3.47 7.54 10.07
CA MET A 97 4.89 7.44 10.39
C MET A 97 5.73 8.50 9.67
N TYR A 98 5.39 8.80 8.42
CA TYR A 98 5.98 9.90 7.65
C TYR A 98 5.59 11.27 8.21
N VAL A 99 4.31 11.50 8.52
CA VAL A 99 3.80 12.78 9.04
C VAL A 99 4.44 13.15 10.38
N VAL A 100 4.60 12.17 11.28
CA VAL A 100 5.27 12.34 12.58
C VAL A 100 6.78 12.58 12.42
N GLY A 101 7.38 12.09 11.33
CA GLY A 101 8.79 12.27 11.01
C GLY A 101 9.69 11.11 11.38
N TYR A 102 9.13 9.91 11.63
CA TYR A 102 9.93 8.69 11.82
C TYR A 102 10.59 8.21 10.53
N ILE A 103 9.97 8.51 9.38
CA ILE A 103 10.50 8.15 8.06
C ILE A 103 11.08 9.40 7.40
N GLU A 104 12.32 9.30 6.94
CA GLU A 104 12.97 10.39 6.20
C GLU A 104 12.18 10.73 4.92
N PRO A 105 11.91 12.02 4.64
CA PRO A 105 11.09 12.43 3.48
C PRO A 105 11.63 11.93 2.14
N SER A 106 12.95 11.91 1.98
CA SER A 106 13.64 11.42 0.77
C SER A 106 13.38 9.92 0.54
N LYS A 107 13.40 9.11 1.59
CA LYS A 107 13.10 7.67 1.55
C LYS A 107 11.62 7.43 1.27
N PHE A 108 10.73 8.15 1.96
CA PHE A 108 9.30 8.02 1.76
C PHE A 108 8.90 8.38 0.31
N GLN A 109 9.48 9.45 -0.24
CA GLN A 109 9.26 9.84 -1.64
C GLN A 109 9.71 8.74 -2.62
N LYS A 110 10.87 8.12 -2.41
CA LYS A 110 11.35 7.00 -3.23
C LYS A 110 10.42 5.79 -3.14
N ILE A 111 9.93 5.44 -1.94
CA ILE A 111 9.00 4.32 -1.74
C ILE A 111 7.69 4.58 -2.49
N ILE A 112 7.07 5.76 -2.29
CA ILE A 112 5.83 6.12 -2.97
C ILE A 112 6.01 6.15 -4.49
N TYR A 113 7.12 6.72 -4.98
CA TYR A 113 7.43 6.73 -6.41
C TYR A 113 7.53 5.32 -6.99
N MET A 114 8.27 4.41 -6.35
CA MET A 114 8.39 3.02 -6.82
C MET A 114 7.03 2.32 -6.82
N ILE A 115 6.21 2.52 -5.78
CA ILE A 115 4.86 1.94 -5.72
C ILE A 115 3.96 2.49 -6.83
N MET A 116 4.05 3.79 -7.15
CA MET A 116 3.30 4.38 -8.27
C MET A 116 3.73 3.79 -9.62
N VAL A 117 5.04 3.63 -9.85
CA VAL A 117 5.57 2.99 -11.06
C VAL A 117 5.10 1.54 -11.14
N THR A 118 5.15 0.79 -10.04
CA THR A 118 4.62 -0.59 -9.99
C THR A 118 3.13 -0.64 -10.31
N PHE A 119 2.34 0.27 -9.75
CA PHE A 119 0.90 0.35 -10.02
C PHE A 119 0.62 0.66 -11.50
N LEU A 120 1.40 1.55 -12.11
CA LEU A 120 1.31 1.83 -13.55
C LEU A 120 1.64 0.60 -14.39
N ILE A 121 2.75 -0.09 -14.08
CA ILE A 121 3.15 -1.34 -14.77
C ILE A 121 2.06 -2.40 -14.62
N TYR A 122 1.49 -2.53 -13.42
CA TYR A 122 0.37 -3.45 -13.17
C TYR A 122 -0.84 -3.09 -14.05
N ILE A 123 -1.26 -1.82 -14.09
CA ILE A 123 -2.38 -1.39 -14.93
C ILE A 123 -2.09 -1.69 -16.41
N ILE A 124 -0.89 -1.40 -16.90
CA ILE A 124 -0.52 -1.66 -18.30
C ILE A 124 -0.57 -3.17 -18.59
N THR A 125 0.02 -3.99 -17.71
CA THR A 125 0.06 -5.45 -17.84
C THR A 125 -1.36 -6.03 -17.83
N LEU A 126 -2.21 -5.57 -16.92
CA LEU A 126 -3.61 -6.03 -16.82
C LEU A 126 -4.45 -5.57 -18.02
N SER A 127 -4.24 -4.34 -18.48
CA SER A 127 -4.96 -3.74 -19.61
C SER A 127 -4.60 -4.41 -20.93
N PHE A 128 -3.34 -4.82 -21.11
CA PHE A 128 -2.84 -5.45 -22.33
C PHE A 128 -3.07 -6.96 -22.37
N ILE A 129 -3.01 -7.66 -21.23
CA ILE A 129 -2.97 -9.13 -21.20
C ILE A 129 -4.29 -9.77 -20.75
N LEU A 130 -5.04 -9.18 -19.80
CA LEU A 130 -6.07 -9.94 -19.06
C LEU A 130 -7.51 -9.39 -19.14
N MET A 131 -7.74 -8.09 -19.34
CA MET A 131 -9.06 -7.49 -19.02
C MET A 131 -9.67 -6.48 -20.00
N PHE A 132 -9.27 -6.44 -21.27
CA PHE A 132 -9.93 -5.62 -22.32
C PHE A 132 -10.25 -4.16 -21.88
N GLY A 133 -9.36 -3.53 -21.12
CA GLY A 133 -9.51 -2.12 -20.73
C GLY A 133 -10.53 -1.82 -19.63
N ASN A 134 -10.77 -2.71 -18.67
CA ASN A 134 -11.64 -2.40 -17.52
C ASN A 134 -11.13 -1.17 -16.73
N SER A 135 -11.86 -0.05 -16.81
CA SER A 135 -11.54 1.23 -16.17
C SER A 135 -11.69 1.22 -14.64
N MET A 136 -12.32 0.19 -14.07
CA MET A 136 -12.57 0.06 -12.64
C MET A 136 -11.27 0.12 -11.82
N TYR A 137 -10.15 -0.40 -12.34
CA TYR A 137 -8.85 -0.40 -11.65
C TYR A 137 -8.27 0.99 -11.40
N LEU A 138 -8.58 1.97 -12.26
CA LEU A 138 -8.14 3.35 -12.07
C LEU A 138 -8.97 4.10 -11.03
N SER A 139 -10.22 3.68 -10.82
CA SER A 139 -11.20 4.36 -9.95
C SER A 139 -11.14 3.89 -8.48
N TYR A 140 -10.25 2.95 -8.13
CA TYR A 140 -10.07 2.53 -6.75
C TYR A 140 -9.46 3.61 -5.87
N TYR A 141 -9.90 3.64 -4.60
CA TYR A 141 -9.35 4.49 -3.54
C TYR A 141 -7.82 4.40 -3.40
N TYR A 142 -7.22 3.26 -3.76
CA TYR A 142 -5.77 3.08 -3.77
C TYR A 142 -5.05 4.06 -4.71
N SER A 143 -5.56 4.24 -5.94
CA SER A 143 -5.02 5.16 -6.95
C SER A 143 -5.08 6.61 -6.47
N SER A 144 -6.28 7.04 -6.06
CA SER A 144 -6.53 8.40 -5.53
C SER A 144 -5.68 8.69 -4.30
N SER A 145 -5.52 7.71 -3.41
CA SER A 145 -4.69 7.84 -2.21
C SER A 145 -3.21 7.95 -2.51
N LEU A 146 -2.69 7.27 -3.53
CA LEU A 146 -1.30 7.40 -3.95
C LEU A 146 -1.02 8.81 -4.50
N LEU A 147 -1.91 9.30 -5.38
CA LEU A 147 -1.82 10.65 -5.94
C LEU A 147 -1.88 11.72 -4.85
N MET A 148 -2.79 11.58 -3.88
CA MET A 148 -2.91 12.56 -2.80
C MET A 148 -1.65 12.59 -1.91
N ARG A 149 -1.08 11.43 -1.58
CA ARG A 149 0.20 11.37 -0.84
C ARG A 149 1.34 12.00 -1.61
N TRP A 150 1.43 11.72 -2.91
CA TRP A 150 2.42 12.36 -3.78
C TRP A 150 2.28 13.89 -3.78
N ALA A 151 1.05 14.40 -3.89
CA ALA A 151 0.76 15.83 -3.82
C ALA A 151 1.18 16.44 -2.47
N ILE A 152 0.92 15.76 -1.34
CA ILE A 152 1.32 16.20 0.00
C ILE A 152 2.85 16.25 0.13
N ILE A 153 3.56 15.26 -0.40
CA ILE A 153 5.04 15.24 -0.41
C ILE A 153 5.58 16.44 -1.20
N LEU A 154 5.02 16.73 -2.38
CA LEU A 154 5.44 17.87 -3.20
C LEU A 154 5.16 19.22 -2.51
N LYS A 155 4.02 19.35 -1.83
CA LYS A 155 3.60 20.57 -1.11
C LYS A 155 4.22 20.69 0.29
N ARG A 156 5.03 19.72 0.73
CA ARG A 156 5.58 19.65 2.10
C ARG A 156 6.29 20.94 2.52
N ASN A 157 7.14 21.49 1.64
CA ASN A 157 7.90 22.70 1.96
C ASN A 157 6.99 23.91 2.20
N GLU A 158 5.89 24.03 1.44
CA GLU A 158 4.90 25.08 1.63
C GLU A 158 4.14 24.89 2.96
N ILE A 159 3.76 23.65 3.29
CA ILE A 159 3.09 23.33 4.56
C ILE A 159 4.00 23.67 5.75
N GLN A 160 5.31 23.42 5.63
CA GLN A 160 6.28 23.76 6.68
C GLN A 160 6.50 25.27 6.82
N LYS A 161 6.38 26.04 5.74
CA LYS A 161 6.50 27.52 5.78
C LYS A 161 5.33 28.19 6.49
N LEU A 162 4.18 27.53 6.64
CA LEU A 162 2.99 28.10 7.28
C LEU A 162 3.14 28.35 8.80
N GLY A 163 4.28 28.01 9.42
CA GLY A 163 4.59 28.34 10.81
C GLY A 163 3.64 27.73 11.86
N VAL A 164 2.81 26.76 11.46
CA VAL A 164 1.83 26.09 12.32
C VAL A 164 2.49 25.14 13.32
N SER A 165 1.84 24.93 14.47
CA SER A 165 2.27 23.94 15.45
C SER A 165 2.37 22.54 14.82
N LYS A 166 3.29 21.70 15.34
CA LYS A 166 3.52 20.34 14.81
C LYS A 166 2.24 19.50 14.76
N LEU A 167 1.40 19.57 15.81
CA LEU A 167 0.12 18.87 15.87
C LEU A 167 -0.87 19.35 14.81
N ASN A 168 -0.99 20.66 14.61
CA ASN A 168 -1.87 21.20 13.57
C ASN A 168 -1.39 20.80 12.17
N CYS A 169 -0.07 20.77 11.96
CA CYS A 169 0.53 20.29 10.72
C CYS A 169 0.19 18.81 10.45
N TRP A 170 0.20 17.96 11.49
CA TRP A 170 -0.20 16.56 11.37
C TRP A 170 -1.68 16.40 11.02
N LEU A 171 -2.56 17.15 11.71
CA LEU A 171 -4.00 17.14 11.44
C LEU A 171 -4.33 17.65 10.04
N ILE A 172 -3.67 18.71 9.58
CA ILE A 172 -3.84 19.25 8.22
C ILE A 172 -3.41 18.21 7.17
N GLN A 173 -2.25 17.56 7.34
CA GLN A 173 -1.79 16.53 6.39
C GLN A 173 -2.69 15.29 6.38
N GLY A 174 -3.15 14.84 7.56
CA GLY A 174 -4.07 13.72 7.70
C GLY A 174 -5.44 13.98 7.07
N SER A 175 -6.05 15.12 7.41
CA SER A 175 -7.34 15.54 6.85
C SER A 175 -7.26 15.79 5.35
N ALA A 176 -6.20 16.47 4.87
CA ALA A 176 -5.99 16.68 3.44
C ALA A 176 -5.86 15.35 2.70
N TRP A 177 -5.10 14.39 3.25
CA TRP A 177 -4.97 13.08 2.64
C TRP A 177 -6.32 12.34 2.54
N TRP A 178 -7.08 12.29 3.64
CA TRP A 178 -8.36 11.59 3.68
C TRP A 178 -9.41 12.23 2.76
N CYS A 179 -9.67 13.53 2.94
CA CYS A 179 -10.64 14.26 2.13
C CYS A 179 -10.24 14.30 0.66
N GLY A 180 -8.94 14.54 0.38
CA GLY A 180 -8.41 14.54 -0.98
C GLY A 180 -8.56 13.19 -1.68
N THR A 181 -8.36 12.08 -0.96
CA THR A 181 -8.57 10.73 -1.50
C THR A 181 -10.02 10.50 -1.90
N ILE A 182 -10.99 10.91 -1.07
CA ILE A 182 -12.43 10.77 -1.35
C ILE A 182 -12.83 11.62 -2.55
N ILE A 183 -12.41 12.89 -2.59
CA ILE A 183 -12.72 13.83 -3.67
C ILE A 183 -12.11 13.33 -4.98
N LEU A 184 -10.84 12.93 -4.98
CA LEU A 184 -10.18 12.40 -6.17
C LEU A 184 -10.85 11.12 -6.67
N LYS A 185 -11.25 10.20 -5.77
CA LYS A 185 -11.98 8.99 -6.14
C LYS A 185 -13.28 9.33 -6.86
N PHE A 186 -14.07 10.24 -6.29
CA PHE A 186 -15.33 10.67 -6.90
C PHE A 186 -15.11 11.34 -8.27
N LEU A 187 -14.09 12.20 -8.38
CA LEU A 187 -13.73 12.87 -9.63
C LEU A 187 -13.29 11.86 -10.71
N THR A 188 -12.41 10.92 -10.35
CA THR A 188 -11.93 9.87 -11.26
C THR A 188 -13.07 8.96 -11.71
N SER A 189 -14.00 8.60 -10.80
CA SER A 189 -15.19 7.80 -11.16
C SER A 189 -16.09 8.53 -12.15
N LYS A 190 -16.32 9.83 -11.93
CA LYS A 190 -17.14 10.67 -12.81
C LYS A 190 -16.52 10.83 -14.21
N ILE A 191 -15.19 11.02 -14.29
CA ILE A 191 -14.46 11.15 -15.56
C ILE A 191 -14.50 9.85 -16.36
N LEU A 192 -14.34 8.70 -15.68
CA LEU A 192 -14.31 7.39 -16.34
C LEU A 192 -15.69 6.83 -16.68
N GLY A 193 -16.77 7.56 -16.36
CA GLY A 193 -18.15 7.10 -16.59
C GLY A 193 -18.52 5.87 -15.76
N VAL A 194 -17.74 5.55 -14.73
CA VAL A 194 -18.03 4.44 -13.82
C VAL A 194 -19.03 4.98 -12.82
N SER A 195 -20.32 4.66 -13.04
CA SER A 195 -21.34 4.89 -12.02
C SER A 195 -21.04 3.99 -10.84
N ASP A 196 -20.66 4.59 -9.71
CA ASP A 196 -20.76 3.93 -8.42
C ASP A 196 -22.23 3.51 -8.27
N HIS A 197 -22.56 2.25 -8.53
CA HIS A 197 -23.84 1.66 -8.12
C HIS A 197 -23.80 1.49 -6.59
N VAL A 198 -23.69 2.62 -5.87
CA VAL A 198 -23.99 2.73 -4.45
C VAL A 198 -25.40 3.29 -4.38
N SER A 199 -26.35 2.45 -4.77
CA SER A 199 -27.76 2.57 -4.43
C SER A 199 -28.27 1.15 -4.20
N THR A 200 -28.49 0.82 -2.92
CA THR A 200 -29.00 -0.48 -2.37
C THR A 200 -27.99 -1.63 -2.51
N PHE A 201 -27.37 -2.19 -1.46
CA PHE A 201 -27.84 -2.62 -0.14
C PHE A 201 -26.72 -2.53 0.91
#